data_AF-J9FST1-F1
#
_entry.id   AF-J9FST1-F1
#
_cell.length_a   1.000
_cell.length_b   1.000
_cell.length_c   1.000
_cell.angle_alpha   90.00
_cell.angle_beta   90.00
_cell.angle_gamma   90.00
#
_symmetry.space_group_name_H-M   'P 1'
#
loop_
_entity.id
_entity.type
_entity.pdbx_description
1 polymer ?
#
loop_
_entity_poly.entity_id
_entity_poly.type
_entity_poly.pdbx_seq_one_letter_code
_entity_poly.pdbx_strand_id
1 'polypeptide(L)'
;MRYYLLEERELAKLFKCAVRQAVEESRRMDNPKRDLLSMNEAYREFGRRWVESKLAQGAVTAVRLGESKNSKRCVSRADLSALVSAELADRAARRYVAETGHAVERLSTGAPVLRRDDSGSYYELEA
;
A
#
# COMPACT_ATOMS: atom_id res chain seq x y z
N MET A 1 28.50 6.03 2.68
CA MET A 1 27.22 5.90 3.42
C MET A 1 26.19 5.35 2.45
N ARG A 2 25.89 4.05 2.47
CA ARG A 2 24.91 3.43 1.55
C ARG A 2 23.64 3.13 2.31
N TYR A 3 22.56 3.79 1.91
CA TYR A 3 21.22 3.64 2.47
C TYR A 3 20.67 2.24 2.15
N TYR A 4 19.99 1.61 3.11
CA TYR A 4 19.23 0.38 2.93
C TYR A 4 18.02 0.67 2.01
N LEU A 5 18.27 0.79 0.72
CA LEU A 5 17.23 1.07 -0.26
C LEU A 5 16.25 -0.10 -0.25
N LEU A 6 14.95 0.21 -0.18
CA LEU A 6 13.89 -0.73 -0.55
C LEU A 6 14.30 -1.44 -1.84
N GLU A 7 14.19 -2.77 -1.89
CA GLU A 7 14.53 -3.53 -3.11
C GLU A 7 13.82 -2.87 -4.31
N GLU A 8 14.48 -2.77 -5.47
CA GLU A 8 13.98 -2.04 -6.64
C GLU A 8 12.53 -2.45 -7.01
N ARG A 9 12.21 -3.74 -6.81
CA ARG A 9 10.87 -4.30 -7.01
C ARG A 9 9.83 -3.75 -6.04
N GLU A 10 10.17 -3.55 -4.78
CA GLU A 10 9.27 -2.97 -3.78
C GLU A 10 9.04 -1.49 -4.05
N LEU A 11 10.11 -0.76 -4.39
CA LEU A 11 10.02 0.63 -4.80
C LEU A 11 9.13 0.79 -6.04
N ALA A 12 9.29 -0.08 -7.05
CA ALA A 12 8.43 -0.10 -8.23
C ALA A 12 6.96 -0.38 -7.91
N LYS A 13 6.67 -1.25 -6.92
CA LYS A 13 5.30 -1.49 -6.45
C LYS A 13 4.70 -0.26 -5.77
N LEU A 14 5.47 0.39 -4.89
CA LEU A 14 5.05 1.62 -4.23
C LEU A 14 4.75 2.73 -5.25
N PHE A 15 5.63 2.94 -6.23
CA PHE A 15 5.39 3.91 -7.30
C PHE A 15 4.14 3.59 -8.12
N LYS A 16 3.93 2.33 -8.51
CA LYS A 16 2.72 1.93 -9.24
C LYS A 16 1.44 2.19 -8.45
N CYS A 17 1.45 1.89 -7.14
CA CYS A 17 0.32 2.18 -6.26
C CYS A 17 0.08 3.69 -6.09
N ALA A 18 1.14 4.46 -5.86
CA ALA A 18 1.05 5.91 -5.72
C ALA A 18 0.54 6.60 -7.00
N VAL A 19 1.02 6.17 -8.17
CA VAL A 19 0.53 6.67 -9.47
C VAL A 19 -0.94 6.32 -9.66
N ARG A 20 -1.36 5.09 -9.35
CA ARG A 20 -2.77 4.70 -9.42
C ARG A 20 -3.62 5.57 -8.50
N GLN A 21 -3.20 5.78 -7.26
CA GLN A 21 -3.89 6.65 -6.31
C GLN A 21 -4.04 8.07 -6.87
N ALA A 22 -2.97 8.66 -7.41
CA ALA A 22 -3.01 10.01 -7.99
C ALA A 22 -3.99 10.11 -9.17
N VAL A 23 -4.03 9.08 -10.03
CA VAL A 23 -4.97 9.02 -11.16
C VAL A 23 -6.42 8.92 -10.68
N GLU A 24 -6.70 8.08 -9.68
CA GLU A 24 -8.08 7.96 -9.16
C GLU A 24 -8.51 9.23 -8.42
N GLU A 25 -7.61 9.91 -7.71
CA GLU A 25 -7.91 11.19 -7.08
C GLU A 25 -8.23 12.27 -8.14
N SER A 26 -7.42 12.34 -9.21
CA SER A 26 -7.71 13.24 -10.33
C SER A 26 -9.09 12.96 -10.94
N ARG A 27 -9.43 11.68 -11.14
CA ARG A 27 -10.76 11.30 -11.67
C ARG A 27 -11.90 11.67 -10.73
N ARG A 28 -11.69 11.56 -9.41
CA ARG A 28 -12.68 12.00 -8.42
C ARG A 28 -12.90 13.50 -8.53
N MET A 29 -11.83 14.29 -8.68
CA MET A 29 -11.92 15.75 -8.84
C MET A 29 -12.68 16.13 -10.13
N ASP A 30 -12.41 15.42 -11.23
CA ASP A 30 -13.06 15.68 -12.52
C ASP A 30 -14.54 15.24 -12.54
N ASN A 31 -14.84 14.08 -11.95
CA ASN A 31 -16.19 13.54 -11.90
C ASN A 31 -16.44 12.70 -10.63
N PRO A 32 -16.92 13.33 -9.54
CA PRO A 32 -17.11 12.65 -8.26
C PRO A 32 -18.10 11.49 -8.32
N LYS A 33 -19.08 11.52 -9.23
CA LYS A 33 -20.08 10.45 -9.38
C LYS A 33 -19.48 9.19 -10.00
N ARG A 34 -18.47 9.32 -10.87
CA ARG A 34 -17.81 8.19 -11.54
C ARG A 34 -16.77 7.49 -10.67
N ASP A 35 -16.34 8.12 -9.58
CA ASP A 35 -15.46 7.52 -8.58
C ASP A 35 -16.18 6.46 -7.73
N LEU A 36 -17.50 6.53 -7.64
CA LEU A 36 -18.30 5.59 -6.86
C LEU A 36 -18.38 4.22 -7.53
N LEU A 37 -17.87 3.21 -6.85
CA LEU A 37 -18.01 1.80 -7.20
C LEU A 37 -19.19 1.20 -6.47
N SER A 38 -19.98 0.36 -7.16
CA SER A 38 -20.88 -0.55 -6.45
C SER A 38 -20.08 -1.54 -5.61
N MET A 39 -20.70 -2.08 -4.56
CA MET A 39 -20.06 -3.10 -3.70
C MET A 39 -19.50 -4.29 -4.50
N ASN A 40 -20.22 -4.75 -5.53
CA ASN A 40 -19.76 -5.86 -6.37
C ASN A 40 -18.51 -5.51 -7.19
N GLU A 41 -18.43 -4.29 -7.71
CA GLU A 41 -17.24 -3.80 -8.42
C GLU A 41 -16.06 -3.66 -7.46
N ALA A 42 -16.29 -3.07 -6.28
CA ALA A 42 -15.27 -2.98 -5.24
C ALA A 42 -14.74 -4.36 -4.81
N TYR A 43 -15.62 -5.34 -4.65
CA TYR A 43 -15.22 -6.72 -4.31
C TYR A 43 -14.42 -7.41 -5.40
N ARG A 44 -14.73 -7.14 -6.68
CA ARG A 44 -13.96 -7.66 -7.81
C ARG A 44 -12.59 -7.00 -7.91
N GLU A 45 -12.52 -5.69 -7.68
CA GLU A 45 -11.30 -4.89 -7.87
C GLU A 45 -10.31 -5.01 -6.70
N PHE A 46 -10.81 -5.04 -5.46
CA PHE A 46 -9.98 -5.00 -4.24
C PHE A 46 -10.10 -6.26 -3.36
N GLY A 47 -11.04 -7.14 -3.68
CA GLY A 47 -11.29 -8.37 -2.91
C GLY A 47 -12.31 -8.18 -1.79
N ARG A 48 -13.31 -9.06 -1.75
CA ARG A 48 -14.45 -8.98 -0.83
C ARG A 48 -14.04 -8.84 0.65
N ARG A 49 -13.21 -9.76 1.16
CA ARG A 49 -12.82 -9.79 2.58
C ARG A 49 -12.10 -8.52 3.01
N TRP A 50 -11.26 -7.98 2.14
CA TRP A 50 -10.50 -6.76 2.43
C TRP A 50 -11.44 -5.56 2.49
N VAL A 51 -12.34 -5.38 1.51
CA VAL A 51 -13.33 -4.28 1.50
C VAL A 51 -14.25 -4.36 2.71
N GLU A 52 -14.78 -5.54 3.05
CA GLU A 52 -15.62 -5.74 4.24
C GLU A 52 -14.87 -5.37 5.52
N SER A 53 -13.60 -5.74 5.64
CA SER A 53 -12.74 -5.35 6.77
C SER A 53 -12.56 -3.83 6.87
N LYS A 54 -12.33 -3.13 5.75
CA LYS A 54 -12.17 -1.67 5.74
C LYS A 54 -13.45 -0.92 6.06
N LEU A 55 -14.59 -1.42 5.63
CA LEU A 55 -15.89 -0.89 6.04
C LEU A 55 -16.15 -1.11 7.53
N ALA A 56 -15.84 -2.29 8.07
CA ALA A 56 -16.01 -2.59 9.49
C ALA A 56 -15.10 -1.74 10.39
N GLN A 57 -13.89 -1.43 9.92
CA GLN A 57 -12.94 -0.54 10.60
C GLN A 57 -13.30 0.94 10.49
N GLY A 58 -14.30 1.31 9.67
CA GLY A 58 -14.61 2.71 9.37
C GLY A 58 -13.54 3.42 8.53
N ALA A 59 -12.61 2.68 7.94
CA ALA A 59 -11.53 3.24 7.11
C ALA A 59 -12.04 3.71 5.74
N VAL A 60 -13.19 3.18 5.29
CA VAL A 60 -13.93 3.67 4.10
C VAL A 60 -15.38 3.85 4.48
N THR A 61 -16.02 4.88 3.92
CA THR A 61 -17.45 5.11 4.10
C THR A 61 -18.23 4.64 2.87
N ALA A 62 -19.28 3.85 3.09
CA ALA A 62 -20.21 3.50 2.03
C ALA A 62 -21.29 4.56 1.88
N VAL A 63 -21.40 5.15 0.69
CA VAL A 63 -22.43 6.12 0.32
C VAL A 63 -23.63 5.40 -0.26
N ARG A 64 -24.83 5.81 0.11
CA ARG A 64 -26.08 5.34 -0.50
C ARG A 64 -26.48 6.27 -1.65
N LEU A 65 -26.82 5.69 -2.80
CA LEU A 65 -27.25 6.48 -3.97
C LEU A 65 -28.72 6.93 -3.92
N GLY A 66 -29.49 6.48 -2.93
CA GLY A 66 -30.88 6.89 -2.75
C GLY A 66 -31.29 6.90 -1.28
N GLU A 67 -32.41 7.57 -1.00
CA GLU A 67 -32.91 7.82 0.36
C GLU A 67 -33.50 6.58 1.03
N SER A 68 -33.88 5.57 0.24
CA SER A 68 -34.46 4.34 0.78
C SER A 68 -33.41 3.46 1.47
N LYS A 69 -33.83 2.73 2.50
CA LYS A 69 -32.96 1.80 3.25
C LYS A 69 -32.36 0.69 2.37
N ASN A 70 -33.01 0.38 1.24
CA ASN A 70 -32.61 -0.65 0.29
C ASN A 70 -31.85 -0.10 -0.94
N SER A 71 -31.48 1.19 -0.93
CA SER A 71 -30.73 1.78 -2.03
C SER A 71 -29.33 1.16 -2.14
N LYS A 72 -28.79 1.16 -3.37
CA LYS A 72 -27.46 0.63 -3.65
C LYS A 72 -26.42 1.39 -2.84
N ARG A 73 -25.56 0.64 -2.14
CA ARG A 73 -24.37 1.15 -1.47
C ARG A 73 -23.21 1.16 -2.44
N CYS A 74 -22.48 2.27 -2.43
CA CYS A 74 -21.29 2.47 -3.21
C CYS A 74 -20.15 2.91 -2.30
N VAL A 75 -18.93 2.70 -2.75
CA VAL A 75 -17.70 3.11 -2.06
C VAL A 75 -16.82 3.82 -3.07
N SER A 76 -16.04 4.79 -2.62
CA SER A 76 -15.13 5.50 -3.50
C SER A 76 -13.96 4.60 -3.93
N ARG A 77 -13.66 4.57 -5.23
CA ARG A 77 -12.46 3.89 -5.75
C ARG A 77 -11.18 4.56 -5.27
N ALA A 78 -11.14 5.89 -5.25
CA ALA A 78 -9.99 6.64 -4.79
C ALA A 78 -9.69 6.39 -3.31
N ASP A 79 -10.71 6.27 -2.44
CA ASP A 79 -10.50 5.95 -1.01
C ASP A 79 -9.89 4.56 -0.83
N LEU A 80 -10.43 3.56 -1.54
CA LEU A 80 -9.90 2.19 -1.51
C LEU A 80 -8.46 2.15 -2.06
N SER A 81 -8.18 2.88 -3.14
CA SER A 81 -6.84 2.94 -3.74
C SER A 81 -5.82 3.64 -2.83
N ALA A 82 -6.25 4.69 -2.11
CA ALA A 82 -5.43 5.36 -1.11
C ALA A 82 -5.08 4.43 0.05
N LEU A 83 -6.05 3.64 0.54
CA LEU A 83 -5.79 2.66 1.60
C LEU A 83 -4.81 1.58 1.18
N VAL A 84 -4.94 1.03 -0.04
CA VAL A 84 -3.97 0.05 -0.55
C VAL A 84 -2.56 0.63 -0.57
N SER A 85 -2.42 1.87 -1.03
CA SER A 85 -1.13 2.56 -1.10
C SER A 85 -0.56 2.82 0.29
N ALA A 86 -1.40 3.25 1.24
CA ALA A 86 -1.01 3.47 2.63
C ALA A 86 -0.56 2.18 3.32
N GLU A 87 -1.29 1.07 3.15
CA GLU A 87 -0.90 -0.24 3.71
C GLU A 87 0.41 -0.76 3.14
N LEU A 88 0.63 -0.55 1.83
CA LEU A 88 1.89 -0.94 1.19
C LEU A 88 3.06 -0.10 1.72
N ALA A 89 2.86 1.20 1.88
CA ALA A 89 3.86 2.11 2.44
C ALA A 89 4.18 1.77 3.91
N ASP A 90 3.17 1.50 4.74
CA ASP A 90 3.36 1.09 6.13
C ASP A 90 4.15 -0.23 6.23
N ARG A 91 3.81 -1.23 5.40
CA ARG A 91 4.57 -2.49 5.35
C ARG A 91 6.02 -2.27 4.96
N ALA A 92 6.26 -1.45 3.94
CA ALA A 92 7.61 -1.10 3.48
C ALA A 92 8.41 -0.38 4.58
N ALA A 93 7.77 0.58 5.27
CA ALA A 93 8.39 1.31 6.37
C ALA A 93 8.76 0.39 7.55
N ARG A 94 7.85 -0.50 7.96
CA ARG A 94 8.11 -1.47 9.04
C ARG A 94 9.26 -2.40 8.70
N ARG A 95 9.33 -2.86 7.46
CA ARG A 95 10.41 -3.72 6.97
C ARG A 95 11.75 -2.99 7.02
N TYR A 96 11.81 -1.77 6.50
CA TYR A 96 12.99 -0.94 6.55
C TYR A 96 13.48 -0.71 8.00
N VAL A 97 12.56 -0.42 8.93
CA VAL A 97 12.90 -0.27 10.36
C VAL A 97 13.47 -1.56 10.96
N ALA A 98 12.89 -2.72 10.62
CA ALA A 98 13.41 -4.01 11.09
C ALA A 98 14.82 -4.29 10.52
N GLU A 99 15.01 -4.08 9.21
CA GLU A 99 16.28 -4.34 8.53
C GLU A 99 17.39 -3.38 9.00
N THR A 100 17.08 -2.10 9.19
CA THR A 100 18.01 -1.12 9.76
C THR A 100 18.35 -1.43 11.22
N GLY A 101 17.37 -1.81 12.04
CA GLY A 101 17.60 -2.24 13.42
C GLY A 101 18.56 -3.42 13.51
N HIS A 102 18.34 -4.47 12.70
CA HIS A 102 19.25 -5.61 12.63
C HIS A 102 20.65 -5.25 12.14
N ALA A 103 20.77 -4.29 11.22
CA ALA A 103 22.07 -3.88 10.74
C ALA A 103 22.86 -3.08 11.78
N VAL A 104 22.18 -2.22 12.54
CA VAL A 104 22.79 -1.49 13.68
C VAL A 104 23.26 -2.47 14.75
N GLU A 105 22.46 -3.49 15.08
CA GLU A 105 22.81 -4.55 16.02
C GLU A 105 24.06 -5.33 15.56
N ARG A 106 24.15 -5.70 14.27
CA ARG A 106 25.33 -6.37 13.71
C ARG A 106 26.59 -5.51 13.77
N LEU A 107 26.48 -4.23 13.41
CA LEU A 107 27.60 -3.28 13.51
C LEU A 107 28.08 -3.13 14.96
N SER A 108 27.15 -3.12 15.94
CA SER A 108 27.49 -3.02 17.36
C SER A 108 28.18 -4.27 17.94
N THR A 109 27.97 -5.43 17.30
CA THR A 109 28.53 -6.73 17.72
C THR A 109 29.77 -7.12 16.92
N GLY A 110 30.21 -6.29 15.96
CA GLY A 110 31.35 -6.57 15.08
C GLY A 110 31.04 -7.61 13.99
N ALA A 111 29.76 -7.97 13.79
CA ALA A 111 29.34 -8.89 12.76
C ALA A 111 29.26 -8.18 11.39
N PRO A 112 29.70 -8.82 10.30
CA PRO A 112 29.74 -8.19 8.97
C PRO A 112 28.33 -7.89 8.44
N VAL A 113 28.17 -6.73 7.77
CA VAL A 113 26.92 -6.35 7.11
C VAL A 113 26.89 -7.01 5.74
N LEU A 114 25.91 -7.90 5.53
CA LEU A 114 25.73 -8.60 4.26
C LEU A 114 24.81 -7.83 3.32
N ARG A 115 25.24 -7.61 2.08
CA ARG A 115 24.40 -7.11 0.98
C ARG A 115 23.78 -8.28 0.24
N ARG A 116 22.48 -8.19 -0.04
CA ARG A 116 21.77 -9.10 -0.95
C ARG A 116 21.85 -8.56 -2.38
N ASP A 117 22.25 -9.41 -3.32
CA ASP A 117 22.25 -9.06 -4.75
C ASP A 117 20.94 -9.50 -5.45
N ASP A 118 20.85 -9.21 -6.75
CA ASP A 118 19.70 -9.56 -7.59
C ASP A 118 19.58 -11.08 -7.83
N SER A 119 20.63 -11.86 -7.55
CA SER A 119 20.63 -13.32 -7.60
C SER A 119 20.16 -13.97 -6.28
N GLY A 120 19.99 -13.18 -5.22
CA GLY A 120 19.60 -13.63 -3.89
C GLY A 120 20.78 -14.07 -3.01
N SER A 121 22.01 -13.88 -3.46
CA SER A 121 23.25 -14.17 -2.76
C SER A 121 23.64 -13.04 -1.80
N TYR A 122 24.24 -13.41 -0.66
CA TYR A 122 24.68 -12.47 0.38
C TYR A 122 26.20 -12.30 0.33
N TYR A 123 26.69 -11.06 0.33
CA TYR A 123 28.12 -10.74 0.32
C TYR A 123 28.47 -9.74 1.41
N GLU A 124 29.64 -9.90 2.03
CA GLU A 124 30.14 -8.95 3.03
C GLU A 124 30.43 -7.59 2.38
N LEU A 125 29.99 -6.52 3.07
CA LEU A 125 30.37 -5.15 2.72
C LEU A 125 31.77 -4.89 3.27
N GLU A 126 32.78 -4.99 2.40
CA GLU A 126 34.10 -4.42 2.71
C GLU A 126 33.98 -2.89 2.81
N ALA A 127 34.64 -2.34 3.84
CA ALA A 127 34.56 -0.93 4.25
C ALA A 127 35.21 0.04 3.26
#